data_AF-A0A350D3R9-F1
#
_entry.id   AF-A0A350D3R9-F1
#
_cell.length_a   1.000
_cell.length_b   1.000
_cell.length_c   1.000
_cell.angle_alpha   90.00
_cell.angle_beta   90.00
_cell.angle_gamma   90.00
#
_symmetry.space_group_name_H-M   'P 1'
#
loop_
_entity.id
_entity.type
_entity.pdbx_description
1 polymer ?
#
loop_
_entity_poly.entity_id
_entity_poly.type
_entity_poly.pdbx_seq_one_letter_code
_entity_poly.pdbx_strand_id
1 'polypeptide(L)'
;MEQLEGTIDQVVYYNPENGYSVFKLQAEAGEMTVVGIFPPLSPGEHLKLSGHFEVNQKFGRQFQMESFSLALPHSTLGLEKFLGSGLIKGIGPVLARRIIKKFGDETAKVLNEQPEKLTGVEGIGQKKLAEILASWQEHQEIRDLIIFLQEHGVSTTMAYKIYRTYGRSSFDILKRNPYQLCLDIWGIGFKTADQIALKLGLPEDSLDRVKAYILYLLEKDNEEGHVYSREEEVAGKCQEDLGASLERLEAALSALSLDRSIIKKETPSGCHLYRPFFYQAEEEAARKLVSLASQDCPVPDFDLDRKIEEIEKKSGLVFSPLQKKAIKASLQKKILIITGGPGTGKTTIIRAVVDIFDSWPKKVLLAAPTGRAAKRLAEATGREAKTIHRLLEYQPKGGQFKRGPRHPLQADALIVDEVSMVDLPLMYHLLQALSPEMRLILVGDQDQLPSVGPGNLLRDLTGSGIIEVIRLNEIFRQAKESLIVVNAHRVNQGQPILYPRRGDP
;
A
#
# COMPACT_ATOMS: atom_id res chain seq x y z
N MET A 1 -36.33 5.46 4.26
CA MET A 1 -35.54 6.03 5.36
C MET A 1 -36.50 6.49 6.43
N GLU A 2 -36.28 6.02 7.65
CA GLU A 2 -36.99 6.50 8.83
C GLU A 2 -36.24 7.70 9.41
N GLN A 3 -36.98 8.70 9.88
CA GLN A 3 -36.40 9.84 10.57
C GLN A 3 -36.63 9.71 12.06
N LEU A 4 -35.62 10.08 12.84
CA LEU A 4 -35.65 9.91 14.27
C LEU A 4 -35.02 11.11 14.96
N GLU A 5 -35.77 11.72 15.87
CA GLU A 5 -35.33 12.91 16.58
C GLU A 5 -35.35 12.67 18.08
N GLY A 6 -34.29 13.05 18.77
CA GLY A 6 -34.18 12.83 20.21
C GLY A 6 -32.89 13.35 20.81
N THR A 7 -32.78 13.20 22.12
CA THR A 7 -31.60 13.59 22.90
C THR A 7 -30.76 12.38 23.25
N ILE A 8 -29.44 12.46 23.11
CA ILE A 8 -28.54 11.37 23.52
C ILE A 8 -28.62 11.22 25.05
N ASP A 9 -29.03 10.05 25.55
CA ASP A 9 -29.09 9.80 26.99
C ASP A 9 -27.72 9.36 27.54
N GLN A 10 -27.05 8.45 26.81
CA GLN A 10 -25.73 7.92 27.15
C GLN A 10 -25.01 7.41 25.91
N VAL A 11 -23.70 7.69 25.80
CA VAL A 11 -22.81 7.03 24.84
C VAL A 11 -22.27 5.74 25.47
N VAL A 12 -22.60 4.60 24.88
CA VAL A 12 -22.23 3.26 25.36
C VAL A 12 -20.81 2.91 24.92
N TYR A 13 -20.45 3.28 23.70
CA TYR A 13 -19.13 3.00 23.13
C TYR A 13 -18.77 4.06 22.09
N TYR A 14 -17.49 4.44 22.06
CA TYR A 14 -16.91 5.29 21.03
C TYR A 14 -15.54 4.75 20.65
N ASN A 15 -15.32 4.50 19.36
CA ASN A 15 -14.01 4.14 18.83
C ASN A 15 -13.33 5.39 18.25
N PRO A 16 -12.25 5.90 18.88
CA PRO A 16 -11.50 7.05 18.38
C PRO A 16 -10.67 6.76 17.13
N GLU A 17 -10.59 5.52 16.63
CA GLU A 17 -9.86 5.25 15.39
C GLU A 17 -10.72 5.44 14.13
N ASN A 18 -12.02 5.16 14.22
CA ASN A 18 -12.93 5.15 13.07
C ASN A 18 -14.27 5.88 13.31
N GLY A 19 -14.49 6.48 14.48
CA GLY A 19 -15.71 7.20 14.84
C GLY A 19 -16.93 6.31 15.10
N TYR A 20 -16.76 4.98 15.12
CA TYR A 20 -17.86 4.07 15.39
C TYR A 20 -18.40 4.30 16.81
N SER A 21 -19.67 4.65 16.88
CA SER A 21 -20.35 5.00 18.12
C SER A 21 -21.58 4.13 18.32
N VAL A 22 -21.78 3.71 19.56
CA VAL A 22 -23.02 3.11 20.04
C VAL A 22 -23.54 3.99 21.16
N PHE A 23 -24.75 4.50 21.04
CA PHE A 23 -25.35 5.33 22.08
C PHE A 23 -26.85 5.08 22.20
N LYS A 24 -27.38 5.46 23.35
CA LYS A 24 -28.82 5.46 23.59
C LYS A 24 -29.39 6.84 23.31
N LEU A 25 -30.42 6.89 22.47
CA LEU A 25 -31.16 8.10 22.14
C LEU A 25 -32.54 8.02 22.80
N GLN A 26 -32.90 9.08 23.53
CA GLN A 26 -34.24 9.31 24.06
C GLN A 26 -35.05 10.08 23.01
N ALA A 27 -35.92 9.38 22.28
CA ALA A 27 -36.87 9.99 21.34
C ALA A 27 -38.28 10.00 21.93
N GLU A 28 -39.24 10.65 21.25
CA GLU A 28 -40.66 10.63 21.66
C GLU A 28 -41.23 9.20 21.75
N ALA A 29 -40.76 8.29 20.89
CA ALA A 29 -41.16 6.88 20.87
C ALA A 29 -40.50 6.02 21.97
N GLY A 30 -39.63 6.61 22.81
CA GLY A 30 -38.91 5.94 23.89
C GLY A 30 -37.40 5.88 23.68
N GLU A 31 -36.72 5.21 24.62
CA GLU A 31 -35.27 5.00 24.59
C GLU A 31 -34.92 3.94 23.54
N MET A 32 -33.93 4.22 22.69
CA MET A 32 -33.45 3.27 21.68
C MET A 32 -31.94 3.32 21.47
N THR A 33 -31.39 2.21 20.99
CA THR A 33 -29.95 2.13 20.68
C THR A 33 -29.70 2.54 19.25
N VAL A 34 -28.82 3.53 19.06
CA VAL A 34 -28.35 4.02 17.77
C VAL A 34 -26.91 3.57 17.56
N VAL A 35 -26.62 3.10 16.35
CA VAL A 35 -25.29 2.68 15.92
C VAL A 35 -24.93 3.35 14.60
N GLY A 36 -23.68 3.78 14.48
CA GLY A 36 -23.20 4.45 13.28
C GLY A 36 -21.84 5.10 13.49
N ILE A 37 -21.39 5.85 12.50
CA ILE A 37 -20.14 6.62 12.58
C ILE A 37 -20.49 8.06 12.86
N PHE A 38 -20.07 8.55 14.01
CA PHE A 38 -20.37 9.90 14.46
C PHE A 38 -19.06 10.62 14.84
N PRO A 39 -19.05 11.97 14.84
CA PRO A 39 -18.07 12.71 15.62
C PRO A 39 -18.11 12.23 17.08
N PRO A 40 -17.13 12.62 17.92
CA PRO A 40 -17.28 12.43 19.35
C PRO A 40 -18.59 13.09 19.83
N LEU A 41 -19.63 12.26 20.01
CA LEU A 41 -20.94 12.68 20.47
C LEU A 41 -20.94 12.72 21.98
N SER A 42 -21.83 13.54 22.51
CA SER A 42 -21.95 13.70 23.94
C SER A 42 -23.38 13.52 24.44
N PRO A 43 -23.59 12.87 25.58
CA PRO A 43 -24.91 12.80 26.18
C PRO A 43 -25.47 14.21 26.39
N GLY A 44 -26.74 14.42 26.04
CA GLY A 44 -27.38 15.73 26.07
C GLY A 44 -27.52 16.43 24.71
N GLU A 45 -26.81 15.97 23.69
CA GLU A 45 -26.96 16.52 22.34
C GLU A 45 -28.28 16.09 21.72
N HIS A 46 -28.94 17.02 21.03
CA HIS A 46 -30.17 16.74 20.30
C HIS A 46 -29.82 16.42 18.85
N LEU A 47 -30.24 15.25 18.39
CA LEU A 47 -29.94 14.74 17.06
C LEU A 47 -31.22 14.54 16.27
N LYS A 48 -31.18 14.95 15.00
CA LYS A 48 -32.09 14.46 13.96
C LYS A 48 -31.33 13.45 13.12
N LEU A 49 -31.75 12.20 13.17
CA LEU A 49 -31.16 11.05 12.49
C LEU A 49 -32.04 10.64 11.30
N SER A 50 -31.40 10.14 10.24
CA SER A 50 -32.06 9.40 9.17
C SER A 50 -31.34 8.08 8.95
N GLY A 51 -32.10 7.00 8.78
CA GLY A 51 -31.55 5.65 8.69
C GLY A 51 -32.62 4.57 8.62
N HIS A 52 -32.30 3.38 9.13
CA HIS A 52 -33.20 2.24 9.16
C HIS A 52 -33.00 1.39 10.42
N PHE A 53 -34.06 0.72 10.91
CA PHE A 53 -33.92 -0.26 11.97
C PHE A 53 -33.33 -1.58 11.46
N GLU A 54 -32.36 -2.11 12.20
CA GLU A 54 -31.77 -3.43 11.99
C GLU A 54 -31.82 -4.24 13.29
N VAL A 55 -31.99 -5.56 13.20
CA VAL A 55 -32.01 -6.44 14.37
C VAL A 55 -30.69 -7.22 14.42
N ASN A 56 -29.83 -6.86 15.36
CA ASN A 56 -28.58 -7.57 15.61
C ASN A 56 -28.84 -8.83 16.45
N GLN A 57 -28.30 -9.98 16.03
CA GLN A 57 -28.49 -11.27 16.71
C GLN A 57 -28.02 -11.29 18.17
N LYS A 58 -27.07 -10.43 18.56
CA LYS A 58 -26.52 -10.35 19.93
C LYS A 58 -27.09 -9.20 20.76
N PHE A 59 -27.49 -8.10 20.13
CA PHE A 59 -27.79 -6.84 20.82
C PHE A 59 -29.21 -6.30 20.58
N GLY A 60 -30.05 -7.04 19.85
CA GLY A 60 -31.44 -6.69 19.62
C GLY A 60 -31.64 -5.60 18.57
N ARG A 61 -32.79 -4.92 18.64
CA ARG A 61 -33.18 -3.88 17.68
C ARG A 61 -32.35 -2.61 17.87
N GLN A 62 -31.67 -2.19 16.82
CA GLN A 62 -30.83 -1.00 16.80
C GLN A 62 -31.21 -0.13 15.59
N PHE A 63 -31.04 1.18 15.71
CA PHE A 63 -31.20 2.11 14.61
C PHE A 63 -29.84 2.33 13.95
N GLN A 64 -29.71 1.90 12.69
CA GLN A 64 -28.52 2.10 11.89
C GLN A 64 -28.60 3.50 11.25
N MET A 65 -27.70 4.40 11.65
CA MET A 65 -27.65 5.77 11.15
C MET A 65 -26.94 5.85 9.80
N GLU A 66 -27.58 6.51 8.83
CA GLU A 66 -26.99 6.83 7.52
C GLU A 66 -26.62 8.32 7.40
N SER A 67 -27.46 9.20 7.94
CA SER A 67 -27.16 10.64 8.06
C SER A 67 -27.74 11.21 9.35
N PHE A 68 -27.18 12.33 9.81
CA PHE A 68 -27.70 13.06 10.95
C PHE A 68 -27.46 14.57 10.81
N SER A 69 -28.23 15.35 11.57
CA SER A 69 -27.97 16.77 11.82
C SER A 69 -28.06 17.05 13.31
N LEU A 70 -27.22 17.99 13.77
CA LEU A 70 -27.17 18.41 15.17
C LEU A 70 -28.11 19.60 15.37
N ALA A 71 -29.03 19.49 16.32
CA ALA A 71 -29.67 20.64 16.92
C ALA A 71 -28.84 21.06 18.15
N LEU A 72 -28.57 22.36 18.32
CA LEU A 72 -27.79 22.86 19.45
C LEU A 72 -28.41 22.37 20.78
N PRO A 73 -27.59 21.89 21.75
CA PRO A 73 -28.10 21.48 23.04
C PRO A 73 -28.56 22.73 23.82
N HIS A 74 -29.87 22.95 23.88
CA HIS A 74 -30.46 24.05 24.65
C HIS A 74 -30.73 23.67 26.13
N SER A 75 -30.29 22.48 26.58
CA SER A 75 -30.60 22.01 27.94
C SER A 75 -29.36 21.93 28.85
N THR A 76 -29.47 22.56 30.01
CA THR A 76 -28.56 22.48 31.16
C THR A 76 -28.19 21.05 31.56
N LEU A 77 -29.17 20.13 31.50
CA LEU A 77 -29.00 18.73 31.84
C LEU A 77 -28.12 17.99 30.83
N GLY A 78 -28.22 18.36 29.56
CA GLY A 78 -27.36 17.84 28.52
C GLY A 78 -25.92 18.34 28.62
N LEU A 79 -25.74 19.62 28.95
CA LEU A 79 -24.42 20.22 29.13
C LEU A 79 -23.67 19.64 30.37
N GLU A 80 -24.39 19.27 31.43
CA GLU A 80 -23.81 18.57 32.59
C GLU A 80 -23.27 17.19 32.23
N LYS A 81 -24.07 16.39 31.53
CA LYS A 81 -23.65 15.04 31.13
C LYS A 81 -22.50 15.11 30.10
N PHE A 82 -22.51 16.10 29.21
CA PHE A 82 -21.43 16.39 28.26
C PHE A 82 -20.10 16.60 28.99
N LEU A 83 -20.06 17.58 29.91
CA LEU A 83 -18.85 17.94 30.65
C LEU A 83 -18.38 16.80 31.57
N GLY A 84 -19.31 15.98 32.07
CA GLY A 84 -19.03 14.86 32.97
C GLY A 84 -18.67 13.54 32.30
N SER A 85 -18.76 13.45 30.97
CA SER A 85 -18.61 12.21 30.19
C SER A 85 -17.18 11.64 30.14
N GLY A 86 -16.18 12.42 30.55
CA GLY A 86 -14.77 12.06 30.44
C GLY A 86 -14.15 12.33 29.06
N LEU A 87 -14.93 12.85 28.10
CA LEU A 87 -14.44 13.29 26.79
C LEU A 87 -13.59 14.56 26.89
N ILE A 88 -13.92 15.45 27.83
CA ILE A 88 -13.08 16.62 28.13
C ILE A 88 -12.10 16.28 29.23
N LYS A 89 -10.84 16.17 28.83
CA LYS A 89 -9.73 15.98 29.77
C LYS A 89 -9.73 17.12 30.79
N GLY A 90 -9.75 16.74 32.07
CA GLY A 90 -9.78 17.68 33.18
C GLY A 90 -11.15 17.90 33.82
N ILE A 91 -12.27 17.46 33.21
CA ILE A 91 -13.61 17.52 33.82
C ILE A 91 -14.14 16.11 34.11
N GLY A 92 -14.36 15.83 35.39
CA GLY A 92 -15.09 14.64 35.84
C GLY A 92 -16.53 14.98 36.23
N PRO A 93 -17.40 13.98 36.50
CA PRO A 93 -18.83 14.18 36.79
C PRO A 93 -19.10 15.16 37.94
N VAL A 94 -18.25 15.13 38.98
CA VAL A 94 -18.36 16.03 40.14
C VAL A 94 -18.02 17.47 39.77
N LEU A 95 -17.03 17.67 38.90
CA LEU A 95 -16.59 18.99 38.46
C LEU A 95 -17.59 19.58 37.45
N ALA A 96 -18.11 18.75 36.54
CA ALA A 96 -19.17 19.10 35.61
C ALA A 96 -20.41 19.65 36.34
N ARG A 97 -20.88 18.94 37.38
CA ARG A 97 -21.95 19.42 38.27
C ARG A 97 -21.66 20.78 38.90
N ARG A 98 -20.42 21.02 39.33
CA ARG A 98 -20.02 22.32 39.93
C ARG A 98 -20.01 23.44 38.89
N ILE A 99 -19.54 23.17 37.68
CA ILE A 99 -19.51 24.13 36.58
C ILE A 99 -20.96 24.52 36.20
N ILE A 100 -21.83 23.53 36.00
CA ILE A 100 -23.24 23.77 35.66
C ILE A 100 -24.00 24.44 36.80
N LYS A 101 -23.75 24.05 38.05
CA LYS A 101 -24.36 24.72 39.22
C LYS A 101 -23.98 26.21 39.30
N LYS A 102 -22.83 26.59 38.75
CA LYS A 102 -22.34 27.98 38.78
C LYS A 102 -22.77 28.79 37.56
N PHE A 103 -22.80 28.19 36.37
CA PHE A 103 -22.97 28.91 35.10
C PHE A 103 -24.24 28.52 34.31
N GLY A 104 -24.94 27.45 34.70
CA GLY A 104 -26.23 27.07 34.11
C GLY A 104 -26.17 26.94 32.58
N ASP A 105 -27.18 27.49 31.90
CA ASP A 105 -27.28 27.49 30.42
C ASP A 105 -26.19 28.36 29.75
N GLU A 106 -25.57 29.29 30.49
CA GLU A 106 -24.46 30.12 29.98
C GLU A 106 -23.12 29.38 29.96
N THR A 107 -23.04 28.15 30.48
CA THR A 107 -21.78 27.41 30.58
C THR A 107 -21.08 27.25 29.22
N ALA A 108 -21.81 27.00 28.13
CA ALA A 108 -21.24 26.91 26.79
C ALA A 108 -20.66 28.26 26.32
N LYS A 109 -21.35 29.36 26.64
CA LYS A 109 -20.90 30.72 26.34
C LYS A 109 -19.65 31.09 27.14
N VAL A 110 -19.60 30.69 28.42
CA VAL A 110 -18.42 30.87 29.27
C VAL A 110 -17.21 30.08 28.75
N LEU A 111 -17.41 28.85 28.27
CA LEU A 111 -16.33 28.05 27.68
C LEU A 111 -15.80 28.63 26.36
N ASN A 112 -16.65 29.28 25.56
CA ASN A 112 -16.28 29.85 24.26
C ASN A 112 -15.71 31.28 24.36
N GLU A 113 -16.33 32.14 25.18
CA GLU A 113 -16.06 33.58 25.18
C GLU A 113 -15.27 34.06 26.42
N GLN A 114 -15.44 33.39 27.56
CA GLN A 114 -14.91 33.87 28.85
C GLN A 114 -14.36 32.73 29.73
N PRO A 115 -13.42 31.92 29.21
CA PRO A 115 -12.99 30.69 29.88
C PRO A 115 -12.30 30.95 31.22
N GLU A 116 -11.76 32.15 31.42
CA GLU A 116 -11.09 32.55 32.66
C GLU A 116 -12.02 32.49 33.89
N LYS A 117 -13.33 32.66 33.70
CA LYS A 117 -14.34 32.53 34.77
C LYS A 117 -14.40 31.13 35.37
N LEU A 118 -13.95 30.09 34.66
CA LEU A 118 -13.91 28.71 35.14
C LEU A 118 -12.94 28.53 36.33
N THR A 119 -11.92 29.38 36.47
CA THR A 119 -11.02 29.35 37.65
C THR A 119 -11.74 29.64 38.97
N GLY A 120 -12.91 30.30 38.90
CA GLY A 120 -13.75 30.52 40.07
C GLY A 120 -14.53 29.28 40.52
N VAL A 121 -14.42 28.15 39.82
CA VAL A 121 -15.02 26.87 40.24
C VAL A 121 -14.00 26.08 41.06
N GLU A 122 -14.39 25.69 42.26
CA GLU A 122 -13.54 24.96 43.19
C GLU A 122 -13.05 23.62 42.57
N GLY A 123 -11.74 23.51 42.36
CA GLY A 123 -11.08 22.38 41.71
C GLY A 123 -10.55 22.64 40.29
N ILE A 124 -10.73 23.85 39.74
CA ILE A 124 -10.19 24.28 38.44
C ILE A 124 -9.05 25.28 38.65
N GLY A 125 -7.81 24.79 38.70
CA GLY A 125 -6.60 25.63 38.66
C GLY A 125 -6.16 25.94 37.22
N GLN A 126 -5.21 26.86 37.06
CA GLN A 126 -4.65 27.29 35.76
C GLN A 126 -4.24 26.12 34.83
N LYS A 127 -3.53 25.11 35.37
CA LYS A 127 -3.10 23.94 34.59
C LYS A 127 -4.29 23.11 34.06
N LYS A 128 -5.35 22.98 34.86
CA LYS A 128 -6.53 22.20 34.53
C LYS A 128 -7.43 22.95 33.56
N LEU A 129 -7.52 24.28 33.70
CA LEU A 129 -8.17 25.13 32.72
C LEU A 129 -7.56 24.97 31.33
N ALA A 130 -6.22 24.96 31.22
CA ALA A 130 -5.55 24.77 29.95
C ALA A 130 -5.87 23.41 29.30
N GLU A 131 -5.90 22.32 30.07
CA GLU A 131 -6.31 20.99 29.57
C GLU A 131 -7.77 20.96 29.09
N ILE A 132 -8.67 21.60 29.85
CA ILE A 132 -10.09 21.69 29.51
C ILE A 132 -10.27 22.46 28.20
N LEU A 133 -9.58 23.60 28.03
CA LEU A 133 -9.70 24.43 26.84
C LEU A 133 -9.13 23.76 25.59
N ALA A 134 -7.99 23.08 25.72
CA ALA A 134 -7.43 22.32 24.61
C ALA A 134 -8.40 21.22 24.15
N SER A 135 -8.95 20.45 25.09
CA SER A 135 -9.91 19.38 24.80
C SER A 135 -11.25 19.92 24.26
N TRP A 136 -11.71 21.07 24.75
CA TRP A 136 -12.95 21.71 24.29
C TRP A 136 -12.82 22.25 22.86
N GLN A 137 -11.71 22.94 22.55
CA GLN A 137 -11.44 23.44 21.19
C GLN A 137 -11.30 22.31 20.17
N GLU A 138 -10.55 21.26 20.49
CA GLU A 138 -10.36 20.10 19.61
C GLU A 138 -11.71 19.45 19.23
N HIS A 139 -12.61 19.31 20.19
CA HIS A 139 -13.96 18.75 19.97
C HIS A 139 -14.90 19.68 19.18
N GLN A 140 -14.75 21.00 19.27
CA GLN A 140 -15.53 21.93 18.43
C GLN A 140 -15.04 21.92 16.99
N GLU A 141 -13.72 21.96 16.77
CA GLU A 141 -13.12 22.03 15.43
C GLU A 141 -13.44 20.78 14.59
N ILE A 142 -13.37 19.58 15.18
CA ILE A 142 -13.75 18.34 14.48
C ILE A 142 -15.23 18.33 14.12
N ARG A 143 -16.08 18.85 15.00
CA ARG A 143 -17.53 18.92 14.83
C ARG A 143 -17.88 19.88 13.68
N ASP A 144 -17.32 21.07 13.68
CA ASP A 144 -17.57 22.07 12.64
C ASP A 144 -17.12 21.57 11.26
N LEU A 145 -15.98 20.87 11.19
CA LEU A 145 -15.50 20.25 9.96
C LEU A 145 -16.46 19.16 9.45
N ILE A 146 -16.95 18.30 10.34
CA ILE A 146 -17.88 17.24 9.96
C ILE A 146 -19.21 17.81 9.48
N ILE A 147 -19.74 18.84 10.16
CA ILE A 147 -20.97 19.52 9.74
C ILE A 147 -20.78 20.15 8.37
N PHE A 148 -19.71 20.93 8.20
CA PHE A 148 -19.37 21.55 6.92
C PHE A 148 -19.28 20.50 5.80
N LEU A 149 -18.57 19.40 6.02
CA LEU A 149 -18.43 18.34 5.03
C LEU A 149 -19.76 17.61 4.75
N GLN A 150 -20.61 17.41 5.76
CA GLN A 150 -21.95 16.83 5.58
C GLN A 150 -22.91 17.74 4.81
N GLU A 151 -22.87 19.05 5.03
CA GLU A 151 -23.62 20.04 4.23
C GLU A 151 -23.23 19.96 2.75
N HIS A 152 -21.97 19.63 2.48
CA HIS A 152 -21.45 19.37 1.14
C HIS A 152 -21.52 17.88 0.77
N GLY A 153 -22.39 17.10 1.42
CA GLY A 153 -22.71 15.71 1.07
C GLY A 153 -21.54 14.73 1.14
N VAL A 154 -20.58 14.95 2.04
CA VAL A 154 -19.45 14.07 2.34
C VAL A 154 -19.77 13.22 3.56
N SER A 155 -19.41 11.93 3.53
CA SER A 155 -19.73 11.02 4.63
C SER A 155 -18.94 11.35 5.91
N THR A 156 -19.55 11.10 7.06
CA THR A 156 -18.96 11.34 8.38
C THR A 156 -17.65 10.56 8.58
N THR A 157 -17.58 9.34 8.06
CA THR A 157 -16.36 8.52 8.05
C THR A 157 -15.21 9.20 7.32
N MET A 158 -15.50 9.84 6.19
CA MET A 158 -14.52 10.54 5.38
C MET A 158 -14.03 11.80 6.09
N ALA A 159 -14.97 12.60 6.62
CA ALA A 159 -14.66 13.79 7.39
C ALA A 159 -13.76 13.47 8.61
N TYR A 160 -14.02 12.36 9.29
CA TYR A 160 -13.17 11.89 10.38
C TYR A 160 -11.74 11.55 9.93
N LYS A 161 -11.59 10.84 8.80
CA LYS A 161 -10.26 10.54 8.22
C LYS A 161 -9.48 11.82 7.85
N ILE A 162 -10.18 12.81 7.30
CA ILE A 162 -9.60 14.11 6.93
C ILE A 162 -9.10 14.84 8.18
N TYR A 163 -9.93 14.90 9.24
CA TYR A 163 -9.53 15.52 10.51
C TYR A 163 -8.37 14.79 11.17
N ARG A 164 -8.38 13.45 11.18
CA ARG A 164 -7.29 12.67 11.77
C ARG A 164 -5.94 12.91 11.08
N THR A 165 -5.96 13.23 9.79
CA THR A 165 -4.75 13.46 9.01
C THR A 165 -4.22 14.90 9.17
N TYR A 166 -5.10 15.89 9.15
CA TYR A 166 -4.69 17.30 9.08
C TYR A 166 -5.08 18.15 10.31
N GLY A 167 -5.93 17.63 11.20
CA GLY A 167 -6.46 18.33 12.36
C GLY A 167 -7.05 19.70 12.00
N ARG A 168 -6.50 20.75 12.59
CA ARG A 168 -6.93 22.14 12.39
C ARG A 168 -6.77 22.62 10.95
N SER A 169 -5.79 22.09 10.21
CA SER A 169 -5.51 22.51 8.84
C SER A 169 -6.45 21.89 7.81
N SER A 170 -7.38 21.00 8.22
CA SER A 170 -8.33 20.37 7.30
C SER A 170 -9.11 21.38 6.47
N PHE A 171 -9.64 22.45 7.08
CA PHE A 171 -10.38 23.49 6.36
C PHE A 171 -9.52 24.23 5.33
N ASP A 172 -8.31 24.63 5.73
CA ASP A 172 -7.40 25.38 4.86
C ASP A 172 -6.96 24.55 3.66
N ILE A 173 -6.68 23.26 3.87
CA ILE A 173 -6.30 22.32 2.82
C ILE A 173 -7.47 22.10 1.86
N LEU A 174 -8.68 21.87 2.38
CA LEU A 174 -9.89 21.70 1.56
C LEU A 174 -10.21 22.94 0.74
N LYS A 175 -10.03 24.14 1.30
CA LYS A 175 -10.25 25.40 0.56
C LYS A 175 -9.18 25.67 -0.49
N ARG A 176 -7.93 25.29 -0.21
CA ARG A 176 -6.80 25.57 -1.10
C ARG A 176 -6.69 24.55 -2.24
N ASN A 177 -6.73 23.25 -1.91
CA ASN A 177 -6.66 22.16 -2.87
C ASN A 177 -7.28 20.87 -2.28
N PRO A 178 -8.59 20.62 -2.52
CA PRO A 178 -9.24 19.40 -2.06
C PRO A 178 -8.69 18.11 -2.70
N TYR A 179 -7.94 18.19 -3.80
CA TYR A 179 -7.31 16.99 -4.39
C TYR A 179 -6.09 16.50 -3.61
N GLN A 180 -5.57 17.29 -2.67
CA GLN A 180 -4.53 16.86 -1.73
C GLN A 180 -4.98 15.62 -0.92
N LEU A 181 -6.29 15.48 -0.70
CA LEU A 181 -6.88 14.32 -0.02
C LEU A 181 -6.48 12.99 -0.66
N CYS A 182 -6.36 12.93 -1.99
CA CYS A 182 -5.96 11.71 -2.71
C CYS A 182 -4.53 11.28 -2.44
N LEU A 183 -3.66 12.26 -2.19
CA LEU A 183 -2.22 12.02 -2.04
C LEU A 183 -1.90 11.62 -0.60
N ASP A 184 -2.55 12.24 0.38
CA ASP A 184 -2.15 12.12 1.78
C ASP A 184 -3.01 11.11 2.57
N ILE A 185 -4.23 10.79 2.10
CA ILE A 185 -5.16 9.94 2.85
C ILE A 185 -5.41 8.61 2.13
N TRP A 186 -4.85 7.55 2.69
CA TRP A 186 -5.06 6.19 2.20
C TRP A 186 -6.56 5.83 2.17
N GLY A 187 -7.01 5.34 1.00
CA GLY A 187 -8.41 4.99 0.75
C GLY A 187 -9.31 6.14 0.29
N ILE A 188 -8.77 7.35 0.08
CA ILE A 188 -9.43 8.40 -0.70
C ILE A 188 -8.84 8.40 -2.10
N GLY A 189 -9.58 7.91 -3.09
CA GLY A 189 -9.17 7.97 -4.49
C GLY A 189 -9.62 9.27 -5.16
N PHE A 190 -9.11 9.52 -6.37
CA PHE A 190 -9.46 10.69 -7.19
C PHE A 190 -10.96 10.94 -7.26
N LYS A 191 -11.75 9.91 -7.59
CA LYS A 191 -13.21 10.05 -7.75
C LYS A 191 -13.89 10.64 -6.51
N THR A 192 -13.44 10.24 -5.33
CA THR A 192 -14.00 10.74 -4.07
C THR A 192 -13.57 12.17 -3.79
N ALA A 193 -12.31 12.51 -4.01
CA ALA A 193 -11.87 13.89 -3.86
C ALA A 193 -12.48 14.81 -4.92
N ASP A 194 -12.70 14.34 -6.15
CA ASP A 194 -13.38 15.08 -7.22
C ASP A 194 -14.81 15.42 -6.84
N GLN A 195 -15.55 14.45 -6.27
CA GLN A 195 -16.89 14.70 -5.72
C GLN A 195 -16.88 15.74 -4.60
N ILE A 196 -15.90 15.70 -3.71
CA ILE A 196 -15.75 16.68 -2.63
C ILE A 196 -15.43 18.06 -3.22
N ALA A 197 -14.46 18.14 -4.13
CA ALA A 197 -14.01 19.37 -4.76
C ALA A 197 -15.13 20.08 -5.52
N LEU A 198 -15.90 19.35 -6.34
CA LEU A 198 -17.01 19.90 -7.10
C LEU A 198 -18.13 20.40 -6.18
N LYS A 199 -18.45 19.67 -5.11
CA LYS A 199 -19.46 20.11 -4.13
C LYS A 199 -19.01 21.34 -3.35
N LEU A 200 -17.70 21.48 -3.08
CA LEU A 200 -17.10 22.68 -2.50
C LEU A 200 -17.03 23.87 -3.49
N GLY A 201 -17.47 23.68 -4.74
CA GLY A 201 -17.59 24.75 -5.74
C GLY A 201 -16.33 24.96 -6.59
N LEU A 202 -15.39 24.00 -6.63
CA LEU A 202 -14.26 24.12 -7.56
C LEU A 202 -14.73 24.04 -9.02
N PRO A 203 -14.17 24.86 -9.93
CA PRO A 203 -14.48 24.77 -11.35
C PRO A 203 -14.09 23.42 -11.95
N GLU A 204 -14.93 22.89 -12.85
CA GLU A 204 -14.66 21.64 -13.58
C GLU A 204 -13.38 21.69 -14.44
N ASP A 205 -13.00 22.89 -14.90
CA ASP A 205 -11.76 23.17 -15.65
C ASP A 205 -10.50 23.20 -14.77
N SER A 206 -10.65 23.28 -13.44
CA SER A 206 -9.56 23.70 -12.55
C SER A 206 -8.24 22.95 -12.77
N LEU A 207 -7.14 23.70 -12.75
CA LEU A 207 -5.80 23.15 -13.01
C LEU A 207 -5.49 22.00 -12.04
N ASP A 208 -5.88 22.17 -10.78
CA ASP A 208 -5.62 21.20 -9.72
C ASP A 208 -6.40 19.90 -9.93
N ARG A 209 -7.61 19.97 -10.51
CA ARG A 209 -8.38 18.78 -10.92
C ARG A 209 -7.66 18.01 -12.00
N VAL A 210 -7.21 18.68 -13.06
CA VAL A 210 -6.46 18.04 -14.16
C VAL A 210 -5.16 17.42 -13.66
N LYS A 211 -4.41 18.15 -12.82
CA LYS A 211 -3.18 17.63 -12.20
C LYS A 211 -3.42 16.36 -11.38
N ALA A 212 -4.43 16.41 -10.51
CA ALA A 212 -4.79 15.28 -9.67
C ALA A 212 -5.25 14.08 -10.50
N TYR A 213 -5.95 14.32 -11.61
CA TYR A 213 -6.37 13.27 -12.51
C TYR A 213 -5.21 12.61 -13.24
N ILE A 214 -4.24 13.39 -13.73
CA ILE A 214 -3.02 12.86 -14.33
C ILE A 214 -2.31 11.94 -13.34
N LEU A 215 -2.09 12.38 -12.09
CA LEU A 215 -1.43 11.56 -11.07
C LEU A 215 -2.20 10.28 -10.76
N TYR A 216 -3.53 10.34 -10.73
CA TYR A 216 -4.40 9.19 -10.57
C TYR A 216 -4.30 8.20 -11.73
N LEU A 217 -4.26 8.69 -12.98
CA LEU A 217 -4.09 7.84 -14.16
C LEU A 217 -2.73 7.11 -14.12
N LEU A 218 -1.65 7.82 -13.79
CA LEU A 218 -0.33 7.20 -13.64
C LEU A 218 -0.34 6.12 -12.55
N GLU A 219 -0.96 6.40 -11.40
CA GLU A 219 -1.05 5.46 -10.29
C GLU A 219 -1.87 4.22 -10.65
N LYS A 220 -3.00 4.41 -11.34
CA LYS A 220 -3.81 3.31 -11.86
C LYS A 220 -3.03 2.45 -12.87
N ASP A 221 -2.32 3.07 -13.80
CA ASP A 221 -1.49 2.33 -14.77
C ASP A 221 -0.36 1.57 -14.03
N ASN A 222 0.18 2.13 -12.94
CA ASN A 222 1.14 1.41 -12.07
C ASN A 222 0.48 0.21 -11.34
N GLU A 223 -0.73 0.36 -10.81
CA GLU A 223 -1.48 -0.77 -10.22
C GLU A 223 -1.78 -1.89 -11.24
N GLU A 224 -1.93 -1.53 -12.52
CA GLU A 224 -2.11 -2.46 -13.64
C GLU A 224 -0.79 -3.05 -14.17
N GLY A 225 0.35 -2.66 -13.60
CA GLY A 225 1.67 -3.24 -13.89
C GLY A 225 2.54 -2.44 -14.87
N HIS A 226 2.10 -1.26 -15.30
CA HIS A 226 2.90 -0.36 -16.15
C HIS A 226 3.92 0.43 -15.31
N VAL A 227 5.12 0.68 -15.85
CA VAL A 227 6.14 1.52 -15.18
C VAL A 227 5.93 3.01 -15.46
N TYR A 228 5.40 3.30 -16.64
CA TYR A 228 5.11 4.63 -17.14
C TYR A 228 3.85 4.60 -18.00
N SER A 229 3.28 5.78 -18.23
CA SER A 229 2.17 5.98 -19.16
C SER A 229 2.63 6.81 -20.35
N ARG A 230 1.99 6.65 -21.51
CA ARG A 230 2.26 7.50 -22.67
C ARG A 230 1.53 8.83 -22.52
N GLU A 231 2.20 9.94 -22.81
CA GLU A 231 1.60 11.28 -22.70
C GLU A 231 0.32 11.40 -23.54
N GLU A 232 0.31 10.84 -24.75
CA GLU A 232 -0.85 10.83 -25.65
C GLU A 232 -2.05 10.09 -25.06
N GLU A 233 -1.84 8.94 -24.40
CA GLU A 233 -2.91 8.15 -23.79
C GLU A 233 -3.49 8.85 -22.55
N VAL A 234 -2.62 9.47 -21.74
CA VAL A 234 -3.05 10.27 -20.59
C VAL A 234 -3.82 11.51 -21.05
N ALA A 235 -3.36 12.19 -22.10
CA ALA A 235 -4.05 13.34 -22.68
C ALA A 235 -5.43 12.96 -23.23
N GLY A 236 -5.53 11.83 -23.94
CA GLY A 236 -6.80 11.31 -24.44
C GLY A 236 -7.80 11.03 -23.31
N LYS A 237 -7.40 10.32 -22.26
CA LYS A 237 -8.25 10.05 -21.08
C LYS A 237 -8.67 11.34 -20.37
N CYS A 238 -7.78 12.32 -20.23
CA CYS A 238 -8.12 13.62 -19.62
C CYS A 238 -9.14 14.40 -20.45
N GLN A 239 -9.06 14.34 -21.78
CA GLN A 239 -10.05 14.98 -22.67
C GLN A 239 -11.40 14.27 -22.60
N GLU A 240 -11.41 12.93 -22.62
CA GLU A 240 -12.64 12.12 -22.59
C GLU A 240 -13.36 12.22 -21.24
N ASP A 241 -12.64 12.06 -20.13
CA ASP A 241 -13.25 11.95 -18.80
C ASP A 241 -13.51 13.30 -18.12
N LEU A 242 -12.66 14.30 -18.37
CA LEU A 242 -12.78 15.63 -17.75
C LEU A 242 -13.25 16.73 -18.70
N GLY A 243 -13.24 16.50 -20.02
CA GLY A 243 -13.45 17.57 -21.00
C GLY A 243 -12.32 18.62 -21.00
N ALA A 244 -11.12 18.27 -20.52
CA ALA A 244 -10.03 19.22 -20.36
C ALA A 244 -9.51 19.71 -21.72
N SER A 245 -9.28 21.02 -21.87
CA SER A 245 -8.66 21.58 -23.07
C SER A 245 -7.17 21.19 -23.18
N LEU A 246 -6.64 21.20 -24.39
CA LEU A 246 -5.22 20.90 -24.63
C LEU A 246 -4.30 21.87 -23.88
N GLU A 247 -4.61 23.17 -23.92
CA GLU A 247 -3.87 24.21 -23.19
C GLU A 247 -3.83 23.93 -21.67
N ARG A 248 -4.94 23.44 -21.12
CA ARG A 248 -5.04 23.12 -19.69
C ARG A 248 -4.22 21.89 -19.31
N LEU A 249 -4.24 20.87 -20.16
CA LEU A 249 -3.42 19.67 -20.06
C LEU A 249 -1.92 20.01 -20.09
N GLU A 250 -1.49 20.82 -21.05
CA GLU A 250 -0.10 21.26 -21.18
C GLU A 250 0.36 22.06 -19.96
N ALA A 251 -0.48 22.98 -19.47
CA ALA A 251 -0.21 23.74 -18.26
C ALA A 251 -0.11 22.83 -17.02
N ALA A 252 -0.98 21.82 -16.90
CA ALA A 252 -0.97 20.87 -15.79
C ALA A 252 0.30 20.00 -15.82
N LEU A 253 0.65 19.44 -16.97
CA LEU A 253 1.86 18.64 -17.16
C LEU A 253 3.14 19.46 -16.92
N SER A 254 3.17 20.71 -17.38
CA SER A 254 4.30 21.61 -17.14
C SER A 254 4.47 21.91 -15.66
N ALA A 255 3.37 22.18 -14.95
CA ALA A 255 3.40 22.43 -13.52
C ALA A 255 3.81 21.18 -12.71
N LEU A 256 3.29 20.00 -13.04
CA LEU A 256 3.68 18.73 -12.40
C LEU A 256 5.14 18.34 -12.68
N SER A 257 5.67 18.72 -13.85
CA SER A 257 7.08 18.50 -14.14
C SER A 257 7.96 19.47 -13.36
N LEU A 258 7.54 20.73 -13.20
CA LEU A 258 8.26 21.76 -12.45
C LEU A 258 8.36 21.44 -10.96
N ASP A 259 7.27 20.96 -10.35
CA ASP A 259 7.25 20.56 -8.94
C ASP A 259 7.80 19.13 -8.70
N ARG A 260 8.21 18.44 -9.78
CA ARG A 260 8.76 17.07 -9.78
C ARG A 260 7.78 16.01 -9.30
N SER A 261 6.47 16.25 -9.40
CA SER A 261 5.46 15.21 -9.17
C SER A 261 5.42 14.17 -10.30
N ILE A 262 5.88 14.54 -11.49
CA ILE A 262 6.09 13.64 -12.63
C ILE A 262 7.46 13.86 -13.28
N ILE A 263 7.94 12.85 -14.01
CA ILE A 263 9.11 12.95 -14.88
C ILE A 263 8.69 12.64 -16.31
N LYS A 264 9.00 13.57 -17.22
CA LYS A 264 8.84 13.38 -18.67
C LYS A 264 10.13 12.82 -19.26
N LYS A 265 10.04 11.74 -20.03
CA LYS A 265 11.17 11.14 -20.76
C LYS A 265 10.80 11.01 -22.23
N GLU A 266 11.51 11.77 -23.07
CA GLU A 266 11.40 11.63 -24.52
C GLU A 266 12.04 10.33 -25.00
N THR A 267 11.30 9.57 -25.80
CA THR A 267 11.79 8.32 -26.40
C THR A 267 11.42 8.28 -27.89
N PRO A 268 12.06 7.39 -28.69
CA PRO A 268 11.67 7.23 -30.09
C PRO A 268 10.20 6.82 -30.30
N SER A 269 9.55 6.26 -29.27
CA SER A 269 8.13 5.89 -29.28
C SER A 269 7.19 6.97 -28.73
N GLY A 270 7.70 8.17 -28.47
CA GLY A 270 6.95 9.30 -27.90
C GLY A 270 7.39 9.66 -26.47
N CYS A 271 6.64 10.58 -25.85
CA CYS A 271 6.91 11.01 -24.48
C CYS A 271 6.28 10.06 -23.45
N HIS A 272 7.11 9.59 -22.52
CA HIS A 272 6.70 8.75 -21.41
C HIS A 272 6.64 9.56 -20.10
N LEU A 273 5.55 9.38 -19.36
CA LEU A 273 5.28 10.03 -18.08
C LEU A 273 5.48 9.03 -16.94
N TYR A 274 6.36 9.38 -16.00
CA TYR A 274 6.67 8.55 -14.83
C TYR A 274 6.27 9.26 -13.54
N ARG A 275 5.86 8.50 -12.53
CA ARG A 275 6.03 8.94 -11.14
C ARG A 275 7.54 8.92 -10.81
N PRO A 276 8.05 9.87 -10.01
CA PRO A 276 9.49 9.99 -9.73
C PRO A 276 10.15 8.72 -9.23
N PHE A 277 9.48 7.99 -8.34
CA PHE A 277 9.97 6.73 -7.80
C PHE A 277 10.21 5.68 -8.89
N PHE A 278 9.28 5.48 -9.83
CA PHE A 278 9.41 4.45 -10.87
C PHE A 278 10.51 4.79 -11.87
N TYR A 279 10.65 6.07 -12.26
CA TYR A 279 11.77 6.51 -13.09
C TYR A 279 13.12 6.26 -12.41
N GLN A 280 13.25 6.64 -11.14
CA GLN A 280 14.47 6.40 -10.36
C GLN A 280 14.76 4.91 -10.22
N ALA A 281 13.73 4.12 -9.90
CA ALA A 281 13.86 2.69 -9.74
C ALA A 281 14.34 2.01 -11.02
N GLU A 282 13.77 2.38 -12.17
CA GLU A 282 14.17 1.86 -13.48
C GLU A 282 15.61 2.23 -13.84
N GLU A 283 15.96 3.53 -13.77
CA GLU A 283 17.29 4.02 -14.11
C GLU A 283 18.38 3.44 -13.21
N GLU A 284 18.13 3.38 -11.90
CA GLU A 284 19.10 2.83 -10.94
C GLU A 284 19.21 1.31 -11.04
N ALA A 285 18.11 0.59 -11.24
CA ALA A 285 18.15 -0.86 -11.46
C ALA A 285 18.94 -1.18 -12.73
N ALA A 286 18.65 -0.51 -13.85
CA ALA A 286 19.37 -0.68 -15.10
C ALA A 286 20.88 -0.39 -14.92
N ARG A 287 21.22 0.75 -14.33
CA ARG A 287 22.62 1.14 -14.07
C ARG A 287 23.36 0.12 -13.21
N LYS A 288 22.72 -0.38 -12.14
CA LYS A 288 23.34 -1.36 -11.23
C LYS A 288 23.52 -2.70 -11.92
N LEU A 289 22.55 -3.16 -12.71
CA LEU A 289 22.63 -4.40 -13.45
C LEU A 289 23.74 -4.36 -14.53
N VAL A 290 23.84 -3.26 -15.27
CA VAL A 290 24.94 -3.03 -16.23
C VAL A 290 26.29 -3.04 -15.50
N SER A 291 26.38 -2.37 -14.34
CA SER A 291 27.60 -2.36 -13.53
C SER A 291 27.97 -3.74 -12.99
N LEU A 292 26.99 -4.59 -12.65
CA LEU A 292 27.26 -5.96 -12.22
C LEU A 292 27.73 -6.82 -13.40
N ALA A 293 27.14 -6.63 -14.59
CA ALA A 293 27.48 -7.39 -15.79
C ALA A 293 28.91 -7.10 -16.30
N SER A 294 29.42 -5.89 -16.08
CA SER A 294 30.76 -5.48 -16.51
C SER A 294 31.88 -5.78 -15.50
N GLN A 295 31.53 -6.22 -14.29
CA GLN A 295 32.51 -6.47 -13.23
C GLN A 295 32.87 -7.95 -13.11
N ASP A 296 34.15 -8.22 -12.90
CA ASP A 296 34.62 -9.55 -12.55
C ASP A 296 34.30 -9.89 -11.09
N CYS A 297 34.37 -11.19 -10.78
CA CYS A 297 34.18 -11.70 -9.43
C CYS A 297 35.24 -12.79 -9.13
N PRO A 298 35.66 -12.97 -7.86
CA PRO A 298 36.75 -13.89 -7.52
C PRO A 298 36.36 -15.34 -7.82
N VAL A 299 36.92 -15.97 -8.84
CA VAL A 299 36.54 -17.34 -9.23
C VAL A 299 37.09 -18.39 -8.25
N PRO A 300 36.47 -19.57 -8.15
CA PRO A 300 37.05 -20.70 -7.44
C PRO A 300 38.45 -21.06 -7.95
N ASP A 301 39.34 -21.42 -7.02
CA ASP A 301 40.71 -21.87 -7.30
C ASP A 301 40.82 -23.38 -7.56
N PHE A 302 39.70 -24.10 -7.43
CA PHE A 302 39.60 -25.53 -7.70
C PHE A 302 38.97 -25.84 -9.06
N ASP A 303 39.21 -27.06 -9.52
CA ASP A 303 38.64 -27.59 -10.76
C ASP A 303 37.12 -27.77 -10.64
N LEU A 304 36.39 -26.89 -11.33
CA LEU A 304 34.92 -26.91 -11.40
C LEU A 304 34.38 -28.16 -12.08
N ASP A 305 35.05 -28.67 -13.11
CA ASP A 305 34.60 -29.86 -13.84
C ASP A 305 34.64 -31.08 -12.92
N ARG A 306 35.76 -31.26 -12.21
CA ARG A 306 35.89 -32.32 -11.21
C ARG A 306 34.85 -32.22 -10.10
N LYS A 307 34.55 -31.00 -9.62
CA LYS A 307 33.51 -30.79 -8.60
C LYS A 307 32.11 -31.12 -9.09
N ILE A 308 31.78 -30.77 -10.33
CA ILE A 308 30.51 -31.13 -10.95
C ILE A 308 30.39 -32.65 -11.05
N GLU A 309 31.45 -33.36 -11.48
CA GLU A 309 31.46 -34.83 -11.53
C GLU A 309 31.27 -35.49 -10.14
N GLU A 310 31.88 -34.92 -9.10
CA GLU A 310 31.68 -35.39 -7.71
C GLU A 310 30.20 -35.26 -7.29
N ILE A 311 29.55 -34.15 -7.65
CA ILE A 311 28.12 -33.91 -7.38
C ILE A 311 27.24 -34.87 -8.20
N GLU A 312 27.55 -35.11 -9.46
CA GLU A 312 26.86 -36.09 -10.32
C GLU A 312 26.88 -37.49 -9.67
N LYS A 313 28.07 -37.94 -9.22
CA LYS A 313 28.23 -39.24 -8.54
C LYS A 313 27.48 -39.31 -7.22
N LYS A 314 27.54 -38.26 -6.40
CA LYS A 314 26.87 -38.22 -5.09
C LYS A 314 25.35 -38.16 -5.20
N SER A 315 24.84 -37.46 -6.20
CA SER A 315 23.40 -37.29 -6.41
C SER A 315 22.77 -38.39 -7.28
N GLY A 316 23.56 -39.16 -8.02
CA GLY A 316 23.08 -40.12 -9.01
C GLY A 316 22.46 -39.46 -10.23
N LEU A 317 22.75 -38.17 -10.47
CA LEU A 317 22.21 -37.38 -11.57
C LEU A 317 23.30 -37.11 -12.62
N VAL A 318 22.88 -36.92 -13.87
CA VAL A 318 23.74 -36.49 -14.97
C VAL A 318 23.23 -35.15 -15.49
N PHE A 319 24.05 -34.12 -15.43
CA PHE A 319 23.72 -32.79 -15.91
C PHE A 319 23.91 -32.70 -17.42
N SER A 320 22.99 -32.01 -18.09
CA SER A 320 23.16 -31.69 -19.51
C SER A 320 24.29 -30.68 -19.74
N PRO A 321 24.85 -30.56 -20.96
CA PRO A 321 25.88 -29.56 -21.26
C PRO A 321 25.47 -28.13 -20.88
N LEU A 322 24.19 -27.77 -21.08
CA LEU A 322 23.66 -26.46 -20.71
C LEU A 322 23.53 -26.28 -19.19
N GLN A 323 23.17 -27.32 -18.46
CA GLN A 323 23.16 -27.28 -16.99
C GLN A 323 24.58 -27.15 -16.43
N LYS A 324 25.56 -27.90 -16.98
CA LYS A 324 26.97 -27.75 -16.61
C LYS A 324 27.47 -26.34 -16.89
N LYS A 325 27.11 -25.76 -18.05
CA LYS A 325 27.39 -24.36 -18.38
C LYS A 325 26.76 -23.40 -17.36
N ALA A 326 25.51 -23.63 -16.96
CA ALA A 326 24.81 -22.81 -15.97
C ALA A 326 25.50 -22.84 -14.60
N ILE A 327 25.94 -24.03 -14.16
CA ILE A 327 26.65 -24.20 -12.88
C ILE A 327 27.99 -23.45 -12.92
N LYS A 328 28.78 -23.60 -13.99
CA LYS A 328 30.06 -22.90 -14.15
C LYS A 328 29.88 -21.39 -14.20
N ALA A 329 28.96 -20.91 -15.03
CA ALA A 329 28.70 -19.48 -15.18
C ALA A 329 28.23 -18.84 -13.86
N SER A 330 27.47 -19.57 -13.03
CA SER A 330 27.03 -19.10 -11.70
C SER A 330 28.18 -18.77 -10.75
N LEU A 331 29.36 -19.38 -10.95
CA LEU A 331 30.55 -19.16 -10.13
C LEU A 331 31.54 -18.17 -10.77
N GLN A 332 31.50 -18.05 -12.10
CA GLN A 332 32.42 -17.25 -12.90
C GLN A 332 31.91 -15.84 -13.20
N LYS A 333 30.59 -15.64 -13.26
CA LYS A 333 29.96 -14.37 -13.57
C LYS A 333 29.43 -13.71 -12.31
N LYS A 334 29.51 -12.39 -12.28
CA LYS A 334 28.98 -11.59 -11.17
C LYS A 334 27.46 -11.50 -11.19
N ILE A 335 26.88 -11.49 -12.39
CA ILE A 335 25.44 -11.63 -12.59
C ILE A 335 25.15 -12.65 -13.69
N LEU A 336 24.15 -13.49 -13.46
CA LEU A 336 23.70 -14.52 -14.39
C LEU A 336 22.18 -14.64 -14.35
N ILE A 337 21.56 -14.85 -15.51
CA ILE A 337 20.16 -15.25 -15.61
C ILE A 337 20.08 -16.70 -16.09
N ILE A 338 19.39 -17.55 -15.36
CA ILE A 338 19.05 -18.92 -15.75
C ILE A 338 17.55 -18.97 -15.97
N THR A 339 17.13 -19.23 -17.21
CA THR A 339 15.72 -19.35 -17.58
C THR A 339 15.43 -20.69 -18.22
N GLY A 340 14.20 -21.18 -18.06
CA GLY A 340 13.75 -22.41 -18.70
C GLY A 340 12.36 -22.79 -18.24
N GLY A 341 11.66 -23.58 -19.05
CA GLY A 341 10.31 -24.04 -18.75
C GLY A 341 10.22 -24.99 -17.53
N PRO A 342 9.00 -25.47 -17.20
CA PRO A 342 8.82 -26.52 -16.21
C PRO A 342 9.57 -27.81 -16.61
N GLY A 343 10.14 -28.52 -15.63
CA GLY A 343 10.81 -29.81 -15.88
C GLY A 343 12.22 -29.73 -16.50
N THR A 344 12.79 -28.53 -16.65
CA THR A 344 14.16 -28.31 -17.19
C THR A 344 15.28 -28.45 -16.14
N GLY A 345 14.93 -28.69 -14.87
CA GLY A 345 15.88 -28.93 -13.79
C GLY A 345 16.51 -27.68 -13.16
N LYS A 346 15.88 -26.50 -13.25
CA LYS A 346 16.33 -25.25 -12.62
C LYS A 346 16.73 -25.43 -11.15
N THR A 347 15.85 -26.04 -10.35
CA THR A 347 16.10 -26.27 -8.91
C THR A 347 17.27 -27.21 -8.66
N THR A 348 17.50 -28.19 -9.55
CA THR A 348 18.67 -29.08 -9.49
C THR A 348 19.98 -28.31 -9.70
N ILE A 349 19.99 -27.34 -10.62
CA ILE A 349 21.13 -26.44 -10.83
C ILE A 349 21.38 -25.61 -9.57
N ILE A 350 20.32 -25.00 -9.01
CA ILE A 350 20.46 -24.20 -7.78
C ILE A 350 21.08 -25.05 -6.67
N ARG A 351 20.58 -26.27 -6.45
CA ARG A 351 21.15 -27.19 -5.45
C ARG A 351 22.64 -27.46 -5.70
N ALA A 352 23.03 -27.76 -6.94
CA ALA A 352 24.43 -28.02 -7.28
C ALA A 352 25.32 -26.79 -7.05
N VAL A 353 24.84 -25.60 -7.43
CA VAL A 353 25.57 -24.34 -7.20
C VAL A 353 25.78 -24.11 -5.70
N VAL A 354 24.75 -24.31 -4.88
CA VAL A 354 24.89 -24.17 -3.42
C VAL A 354 25.80 -25.26 -2.82
N ASP A 355 25.74 -26.50 -3.31
CA ASP A 355 26.68 -27.57 -2.91
C ASP A 355 28.14 -27.18 -3.17
N ILE A 356 28.43 -26.51 -4.30
CA ILE A 356 29.78 -26.05 -4.61
C ILE A 356 30.19 -24.88 -3.70
N PHE A 357 29.30 -23.90 -3.47
CA PHE A 357 29.58 -22.81 -2.54
C PHE A 357 29.79 -23.28 -1.10
N ASP A 358 29.10 -24.32 -0.64
CA ASP A 358 29.35 -24.86 0.71
C ASP A 358 30.75 -25.50 0.81
N SER A 359 31.27 -26.04 -0.29
CA SER A 359 32.65 -26.56 -0.36
C SER A 359 33.71 -25.47 -0.52
N TRP A 360 33.28 -24.25 -0.89
CA TRP A 360 34.12 -23.09 -1.13
C TRP A 360 33.71 -22.00 -0.14
N PRO A 361 34.30 -21.92 1.08
CA PRO A 361 33.74 -21.31 2.30
C PRO A 361 33.22 -19.87 2.12
N LYS A 362 32.07 -19.76 1.46
CA LYS A 362 31.45 -18.56 0.91
C LYS A 362 29.98 -18.66 1.22
N LYS A 363 29.41 -17.57 1.71
CA LYS A 363 28.03 -17.56 2.19
C LYS A 363 27.09 -17.28 1.04
N VAL A 364 26.11 -18.16 0.85
CA VAL A 364 25.04 -17.99 -0.15
C VAL A 364 23.73 -17.65 0.55
N LEU A 365 23.00 -16.68 0.02
CA LEU A 365 21.62 -16.39 0.40
C LEU A 365 20.68 -16.91 -0.69
N LEU A 366 19.60 -17.56 -0.25
CA LEU A 366 18.55 -18.08 -1.12
C LEU A 366 17.28 -17.27 -0.89
N ALA A 367 16.71 -16.75 -1.98
CA ALA A 367 15.51 -15.93 -1.94
C ALA A 367 14.49 -16.34 -2.99
N ALA A 368 13.22 -16.08 -2.70
CA ALA A 368 12.13 -16.17 -3.66
C ALA A 368 11.08 -15.08 -3.35
N PRO A 369 10.22 -14.68 -4.30
CA PRO A 369 9.22 -13.63 -4.07
C PRO A 369 8.13 -14.05 -3.07
N THR A 370 7.72 -15.33 -3.09
CA THR A 370 6.62 -15.85 -2.25
C THR A 370 7.10 -16.82 -1.17
N GLY A 371 6.35 -16.91 -0.06
CA GLY A 371 6.68 -17.84 1.03
C GLY A 371 6.63 -19.31 0.60
N ARG A 372 5.73 -19.66 -0.32
CA ARG A 372 5.63 -21.03 -0.87
C ARG A 372 6.82 -21.36 -1.75
N ALA A 373 7.27 -20.44 -2.60
CA ALA A 373 8.46 -20.62 -3.42
C ALA A 373 9.72 -20.74 -2.55
N ALA A 374 9.86 -19.87 -1.54
CA ALA A 374 10.99 -19.94 -0.61
C ALA A 374 11.03 -21.27 0.16
N LYS A 375 9.87 -21.78 0.62
CA LYS A 375 9.80 -23.09 1.30
C LYS A 375 10.23 -24.23 0.37
N ARG A 376 9.74 -24.26 -0.87
CA ARG A 376 10.14 -25.27 -1.87
C ARG A 376 11.63 -25.20 -2.20
N LEU A 377 12.16 -23.99 -2.34
CA LEU A 377 13.58 -23.76 -2.57
C LEU A 377 14.42 -24.29 -1.39
N ALA A 378 13.98 -24.06 -0.15
CA ALA A 378 14.62 -24.60 1.04
C ALA A 378 14.59 -26.13 1.08
N GLU A 379 13.45 -26.75 0.80
CA GLU A 379 13.28 -28.21 0.76
C GLU A 379 14.16 -28.86 -0.32
N ALA A 380 14.21 -28.27 -1.51
CA ALA A 380 14.94 -28.83 -2.63
C ALA A 380 16.46 -28.67 -2.51
N THR A 381 16.91 -27.59 -1.87
CA THR A 381 18.34 -27.32 -1.67
C THR A 381 18.86 -27.86 -0.33
N GLY A 382 18.00 -28.05 0.67
CA GLY A 382 18.39 -28.38 2.04
C GLY A 382 18.97 -27.20 2.84
N ARG A 383 18.83 -25.96 2.36
CA ARG A 383 19.34 -24.73 3.00
C ARG A 383 18.20 -23.78 3.37
N GLU A 384 18.46 -22.85 4.29
CA GLU A 384 17.49 -21.80 4.60
C GLU A 384 17.28 -20.89 3.39
N ALA A 385 16.03 -20.76 2.94
CA ALA A 385 15.60 -19.78 1.94
C ALA A 385 14.52 -18.87 2.52
N LYS A 386 14.55 -17.59 2.14
CA LYS A 386 13.65 -16.54 2.65
C LYS A 386 12.86 -15.92 1.53
N THR A 387 11.75 -15.26 1.87
CA THR A 387 11.16 -14.33 0.91
C THR A 387 12.09 -13.14 0.72
N ILE A 388 12.07 -12.49 -0.45
CA ILE A 388 12.86 -11.27 -0.67
C ILE A 388 12.52 -10.21 0.38
N HIS A 389 11.23 -10.05 0.71
CA HIS A 389 10.77 -9.17 1.78
C HIS A 389 11.40 -9.47 3.15
N ARG A 390 11.47 -10.75 3.54
CA ARG A 390 12.09 -11.16 4.81
C ARG A 390 13.61 -11.02 4.77
N LEU A 391 14.23 -11.26 3.61
CA LEU A 391 15.66 -11.07 3.40
C LEU A 391 16.06 -9.60 3.57
N LEU A 392 15.23 -8.68 3.06
CA LEU A 392 15.42 -7.24 3.15
C LEU A 392 14.92 -6.62 4.47
N GLU A 393 14.40 -7.45 5.39
CA GLU A 393 13.85 -7.04 6.69
C GLU A 393 12.74 -5.97 6.57
N TYR A 394 11.75 -6.24 5.73
CA TYR A 394 10.61 -5.35 5.50
C TYR A 394 9.80 -5.03 6.77
N GLN A 395 9.44 -3.76 6.94
CA GLN A 395 8.64 -3.26 8.06
C GLN A 395 7.25 -2.78 7.58
N PRO A 396 6.16 -3.53 7.87
CA PRO A 396 4.82 -3.21 7.37
C PRO A 396 4.28 -1.84 7.84
N LYS A 397 4.64 -1.40 9.05
CA LYS A 397 4.13 -0.15 9.63
C LYS A 397 4.66 1.13 8.97
N GLY A 398 5.66 1.01 8.08
CA GLY A 398 6.23 2.17 7.38
C GLY A 398 6.60 1.90 5.92
N GLY A 399 6.32 0.71 5.39
CA GLY A 399 6.67 0.34 4.01
C GLY A 399 8.18 0.33 3.71
N GLN A 400 9.04 0.28 4.74
CA GLN A 400 10.48 0.44 4.60
C GLN A 400 11.23 -0.89 4.70
N PHE A 401 12.36 -0.96 4.00
CA PHE A 401 13.33 -2.06 4.11
C PHE A 401 14.53 -1.61 4.95
N LYS A 402 14.97 -2.45 5.90
CA LYS A 402 16.18 -2.12 6.70
C LYS A 402 17.47 -2.40 5.94
N ARG A 403 17.46 -3.37 5.02
CA ARG A 403 18.59 -3.66 4.14
C ARG A 403 18.58 -2.69 2.96
N GLY A 404 19.74 -2.18 2.62
CA GLY A 404 19.93 -1.18 1.56
C GLY A 404 21.38 -0.73 1.48
N PRO A 405 21.68 0.42 0.86
CA PRO A 405 23.06 0.81 0.57
C PRO A 405 23.92 1.01 1.82
N ARG A 406 23.32 1.47 2.93
CA ARG A 406 24.00 1.68 4.22
C ARG A 406 24.14 0.40 5.05
N HIS A 407 23.29 -0.59 4.80
CA HIS A 407 23.25 -1.86 5.52
C HIS A 407 23.03 -3.00 4.52
N PRO A 408 24.06 -3.33 3.70
CA PRO A 408 23.93 -4.32 2.65
C PRO A 408 23.75 -5.73 3.21
N LEU A 409 23.38 -6.66 2.33
CA LEU A 409 23.33 -8.08 2.59
C LEU A 409 24.75 -8.61 2.86
N GLN A 410 24.87 -9.45 3.88
CA GLN A 410 26.14 -10.05 4.30
C GLN A 410 26.25 -11.48 3.78
N ALA A 411 26.72 -11.61 2.54
CA ALA A 411 27.01 -12.87 1.86
C ALA A 411 27.82 -12.63 0.56
N ASP A 412 28.34 -13.70 -0.01
CA ASP A 412 29.15 -13.69 -1.23
C ASP A 412 28.31 -13.92 -2.50
N ALA A 413 27.15 -14.58 -2.39
CA ALA A 413 26.24 -14.79 -3.51
C ALA A 413 24.77 -14.75 -3.06
N LEU A 414 23.91 -14.24 -3.93
CA LEU A 414 22.45 -14.27 -3.80
C LEU A 414 21.88 -15.06 -4.98
N ILE A 415 21.08 -16.07 -4.69
CA ILE A 415 20.27 -16.78 -5.69
C ILE A 415 18.81 -16.42 -5.44
N VAL A 416 18.17 -15.88 -6.47
CA VAL A 416 16.74 -15.55 -6.44
C VAL A 416 16.02 -16.49 -7.40
N ASP A 417 15.09 -17.30 -6.89
CA ASP A 417 14.23 -18.17 -7.68
C ASP A 417 12.86 -17.51 -7.94
N GLU A 418 12.16 -17.96 -8.98
CA GLU A 418 10.88 -17.42 -9.48
C GLU A 418 10.92 -15.90 -9.76
N VAL A 419 12.02 -15.42 -10.39
CA VAL A 419 12.23 -14.00 -10.70
C VAL A 419 11.18 -13.41 -11.65
N SER A 420 10.45 -14.25 -12.39
CA SER A 420 9.29 -13.84 -13.21
C SER A 420 8.22 -13.09 -12.40
N MET A 421 8.10 -13.36 -11.10
CA MET A 421 7.12 -12.73 -10.21
C MET A 421 7.67 -11.49 -9.47
N VAL A 422 8.91 -11.08 -9.73
CA VAL A 422 9.52 -9.92 -9.07
C VAL A 422 9.24 -8.67 -9.89
N ASP A 423 8.65 -7.65 -9.24
CA ASP A 423 8.38 -6.34 -9.84
C ASP A 423 9.57 -5.38 -9.72
N LEU A 424 9.49 -4.26 -10.44
CA LEU A 424 10.53 -3.22 -10.44
C LEU A 424 10.83 -2.66 -9.04
N PRO A 425 9.83 -2.30 -8.19
CA PRO A 425 10.12 -1.80 -6.84
C PRO A 425 10.90 -2.80 -5.98
N LEU A 426 10.52 -4.08 -5.98
CA LEU A 426 11.20 -5.09 -5.18
C LEU A 426 12.61 -5.38 -5.72
N MET A 427 12.78 -5.44 -7.04
CA MET A 427 14.10 -5.58 -7.66
C MET A 427 14.99 -4.39 -7.34
N TYR A 428 14.46 -3.17 -7.42
CA TYR A 428 15.16 -1.95 -7.06
C TYR A 428 15.73 -2.05 -5.64
N HIS A 429 14.88 -2.32 -4.64
CA HIS A 429 15.33 -2.44 -3.26
C HIS A 429 16.30 -3.61 -3.04
N LEU A 430 16.13 -4.73 -3.76
CA LEU A 430 17.05 -5.85 -3.72
C LEU A 430 18.45 -5.45 -4.21
N LEU A 431 18.53 -4.78 -5.36
CA LEU A 431 19.79 -4.33 -5.97
C LEU A 431 20.51 -3.30 -5.10
N GLN A 432 19.76 -2.41 -4.45
CA GLN A 432 20.30 -1.44 -3.49
C GLN A 432 20.89 -2.10 -2.24
N ALA A 433 20.41 -3.30 -1.87
CA ALA A 433 20.91 -4.06 -0.74
C ALA A 433 22.10 -4.98 -1.08
N LEU A 434 22.47 -5.13 -2.36
CA LEU A 434 23.62 -5.94 -2.76
C LEU A 434 24.94 -5.26 -2.40
N SER A 435 25.84 -6.01 -1.75
CA SER A 435 27.22 -5.55 -1.56
C SER A 435 27.97 -5.55 -2.90
N PRO A 436 28.99 -4.69 -3.09
CA PRO A 436 29.74 -4.63 -4.35
C PRO A 436 30.41 -5.94 -4.75
N GLU A 437 30.75 -6.81 -3.79
CA GLU A 437 31.43 -8.09 -4.04
C GLU A 437 30.48 -9.26 -4.27
N MET A 438 29.17 -9.04 -4.07
CA MET A 438 28.18 -10.09 -4.11
C MET A 438 27.86 -10.51 -5.55
N ARG A 439 27.71 -11.82 -5.78
CA ARG A 439 27.13 -12.36 -7.00
C ARG A 439 25.61 -12.35 -6.96
N LEU A 440 24.98 -12.15 -8.10
CA LEU A 440 23.54 -12.23 -8.27
C LEU A 440 23.19 -13.29 -9.33
N ILE A 441 22.50 -14.35 -8.91
CA ILE A 441 21.99 -15.38 -9.82
C ILE A 441 20.47 -15.28 -9.82
N LEU A 442 19.90 -14.94 -10.97
CA LEU A 442 18.47 -14.81 -11.17
C LEU A 442 17.96 -16.06 -11.87
N VAL A 443 17.00 -16.76 -11.28
CA VAL A 443 16.40 -17.97 -11.81
C VAL A 443 14.90 -17.76 -11.97
N GLY A 444 14.37 -18.09 -13.14
CA GLY A 444 12.96 -17.92 -13.42
C GLY A 444 12.51 -18.62 -14.69
N ASP A 445 11.27 -18.41 -15.05
CA ASP A 445 10.69 -18.89 -16.30
C ASP A 445 10.12 -17.70 -17.05
N GLN A 446 10.66 -17.43 -18.24
CA GLN A 446 10.25 -16.29 -19.06
C GLN A 446 8.82 -16.45 -19.60
N ASP A 447 8.32 -17.69 -19.67
CA ASP A 447 7.00 -18.00 -20.21
C ASP A 447 5.92 -18.10 -19.10
N GLN A 448 6.29 -17.87 -17.83
CA GLN A 448 5.33 -17.73 -16.74
C GLN A 448 4.63 -16.36 -16.78
N LEU A 449 3.57 -16.24 -15.98
CA LEU A 449 2.91 -14.96 -15.74
C LEU A 449 3.92 -13.93 -15.18
N PRO A 450 3.84 -12.66 -15.63
CA PRO A 450 4.67 -11.58 -15.10
C PRO A 450 4.29 -11.26 -13.64
N SER A 451 5.07 -10.38 -13.01
CA SER A 451 4.73 -9.83 -11.70
C SER A 451 3.37 -9.12 -11.75
N VAL A 452 2.67 -9.15 -10.62
CA VAL A 452 1.44 -8.35 -10.44
C VAL A 452 1.77 -6.86 -10.37
N GLY A 453 2.92 -6.51 -9.78
CA GLY A 453 3.39 -5.13 -9.71
C GLY A 453 4.11 -4.65 -10.98
N PRO A 454 4.44 -3.34 -11.04
CA PRO A 454 5.04 -2.68 -12.21
C PRO A 454 6.28 -3.36 -12.79
N GLY A 455 6.28 -3.52 -14.11
CA GLY A 455 7.45 -3.91 -14.91
C GLY A 455 7.48 -5.38 -15.35
N ASN A 456 8.24 -5.65 -16.42
CA ASN A 456 8.43 -7.00 -16.96
C ASN A 456 9.91 -7.40 -16.95
N LEU A 457 10.50 -7.37 -15.76
CA LEU A 457 11.95 -7.43 -15.58
C LEU A 457 12.62 -8.62 -16.26
N LEU A 458 12.16 -9.85 -16.01
CA LEU A 458 12.83 -11.03 -16.57
C LEU A 458 12.83 -11.01 -18.11
N ARG A 459 11.73 -10.59 -18.73
CA ARG A 459 11.64 -10.48 -20.19
C ARG A 459 12.54 -9.38 -20.74
N ASP A 460 12.53 -8.21 -20.10
CA ASP A 460 13.32 -7.05 -20.56
C ASP A 460 14.82 -7.30 -20.39
N LEU A 461 15.22 -7.89 -19.26
CA LEU A 461 16.62 -8.25 -19.00
C LEU A 461 17.12 -9.33 -19.96
N THR A 462 16.31 -10.36 -20.23
CA THR A 462 16.69 -11.41 -21.19
C THR A 462 16.70 -10.91 -22.63
N GLY A 463 15.92 -9.90 -22.98
CA GLY A 463 15.91 -9.23 -24.28
C GLY A 463 17.05 -8.22 -24.48
N SER A 464 17.58 -7.64 -23.39
CA SER A 464 18.62 -6.60 -23.44
C SER A 464 19.95 -7.06 -24.05
N GLY A 465 20.29 -8.35 -23.92
CA GLY A 465 21.57 -8.91 -24.34
C GLY A 465 22.78 -8.49 -23.49
N ILE A 466 22.59 -7.73 -22.40
CA ILE A 466 23.69 -7.24 -21.55
C ILE A 466 24.14 -8.28 -20.52
N ILE A 467 23.20 -8.97 -19.88
CA ILE A 467 23.47 -10.01 -18.88
C ILE A 467 23.59 -11.35 -19.60
N GLU A 468 24.52 -12.21 -19.17
CA GLU A 468 24.58 -13.58 -19.70
C GLU A 468 23.30 -14.34 -19.31
N VAL A 469 22.62 -14.88 -20.32
CA VAL A 469 21.39 -15.66 -20.15
C VAL A 469 21.64 -17.09 -20.61
N ILE A 470 21.39 -18.05 -19.72
CA ILE A 470 21.43 -19.47 -20.05
C ILE A 470 20.00 -19.99 -20.10
N ARG A 471 19.55 -20.35 -21.30
CA ARG A 471 18.21 -20.87 -21.57
C ARG A 471 18.24 -22.39 -21.58
N LEU A 472 17.61 -23.02 -20.60
CA LEU A 472 17.46 -24.47 -20.51
C LEU A 472 16.29 -24.93 -21.39
N ASN A 473 16.56 -25.83 -22.32
CA ASN A 473 15.58 -26.34 -23.29
C ASN A 473 15.35 -27.86 -23.20
N GLU A 474 16.20 -28.59 -22.49
CA GLU A 474 16.06 -30.04 -22.35
C GLU A 474 15.11 -30.42 -21.20
N ILE A 475 14.04 -31.14 -21.56
CA ILE A 475 13.08 -31.73 -20.61
C ILE A 475 13.56 -33.12 -20.23
N PHE A 476 13.66 -33.40 -18.93
CA PHE A 476 14.08 -34.71 -18.45
C PHE A 476 12.97 -35.78 -18.59
N ARG A 477 13.38 -37.04 -18.72
CA ARG A 477 12.51 -38.17 -19.09
C ARG A 477 11.27 -38.31 -18.19
N GLN A 478 11.43 -38.14 -16.87
CA GLN A 478 10.34 -38.17 -15.90
C GLN A 478 9.29 -37.06 -16.12
N ALA A 479 9.72 -35.90 -16.64
CA ALA A 479 8.83 -34.78 -16.96
C ALA A 479 8.17 -34.92 -18.34
N LYS A 480 8.77 -35.66 -19.28
CA LYS A 480 8.17 -35.96 -20.60
C LYS A 480 6.96 -36.90 -20.52
N GLU A 481 6.87 -37.72 -19.48
CA GLU A 481 5.72 -38.60 -19.23
C GLU A 481 4.51 -37.82 -18.69
N SER A 482 4.72 -36.59 -18.21
CA SER A 482 3.63 -35.72 -17.74
C SER A 482 2.98 -34.97 -18.89
N LEU A 483 1.71 -35.29 -19.18
CA LEU A 483 0.89 -34.55 -20.14
C LEU A 483 0.81 -33.04 -19.82
N ILE A 484 0.92 -32.67 -18.54
CA ILE A 484 0.91 -31.26 -18.09
C ILE A 484 2.14 -30.53 -18.61
N VAL A 485 3.34 -31.11 -18.43
CA VAL A 485 4.59 -30.49 -18.91
C VAL A 485 4.60 -30.44 -20.44
N VAL A 486 4.17 -31.52 -21.10
CA VAL A 486 4.06 -31.56 -22.56
C VAL A 486 3.11 -30.47 -23.07
N ASN A 487 1.94 -30.32 -22.45
CA ASN A 487 0.97 -29.30 -22.83
C ASN A 487 1.46 -27.87 -22.57
N ALA A 488 2.21 -27.63 -21.50
CA ALA A 488 2.80 -26.31 -21.25
C ALA A 488 3.70 -25.86 -22.42
N HIS A 489 4.54 -26.75 -22.94
CA HIS A 489 5.36 -26.45 -24.11
C HIS A 489 4.54 -26.26 -25.40
N ARG A 490 3.44 -27.02 -25.56
CA ARG A 490 2.55 -26.87 -26.72
C ARG A 490 1.85 -25.51 -26.73
N VAL A 491 1.40 -25.04 -25.57
CA VAL A 491 0.81 -23.70 -25.41
C VAL A 491 1.82 -22.62 -25.83
N ASN A 492 3.07 -22.70 -25.37
CA ASN A 492 4.12 -21.73 -25.74
C ASN A 492 4.44 -21.74 -27.25
N GLN A 493 4.20 -22.87 -27.93
CA GLN A 493 4.39 -23.02 -29.38
C GLN A 493 3.12 -22.71 -30.20
N GLY A 494 2.03 -22.25 -29.55
CA GLY A 494 0.75 -22.01 -30.22
C GLY A 494 0.05 -23.29 -30.73
N GLN A 495 0.40 -24.45 -30.18
CA GLN A 495 -0.14 -25.75 -30.55
C GLN A 495 -1.32 -26.16 -29.63
N PRO A 496 -2.31 -26.92 -30.14
CA PRO A 496 -3.42 -27.40 -29.34
C PRO A 496 -2.96 -28.40 -28.28
N ILE A 497 -3.59 -28.36 -27.10
CA ILE A 497 -3.30 -29.28 -25.99
C ILE A 497 -3.70 -30.72 -26.31
N LEU A 498 -2.95 -31.68 -25.77
CA LEU A 498 -3.24 -33.10 -25.80
C LEU A 498 -4.07 -33.47 -24.58
N TYR A 499 -5.14 -34.23 -24.79
CA TYR A 499 -5.96 -34.76 -23.71
C TYR A 499 -5.51 -36.18 -23.36
N PRO A 500 -5.59 -36.60 -22.08
CA PRO A 500 -5.39 -37.99 -21.71
C PRO A 500 -6.42 -38.88 -22.43
N ARG A 501 -6.06 -40.15 -22.63
CA ARG A 501 -7.01 -41.13 -23.17
C ARG A 501 -8.12 -41.33 -22.14
N ARG A 502 -9.39 -41.45 -22.58
CA ARG A 502 -10.53 -41.71 -21.68
C ARG A 502 -10.22 -42.92 -20.80
N GLY A 503 -10.09 -42.70 -19.48
CA GLY A 503 -9.87 -43.76 -18.49
C GLY A 503 -8.48 -43.77 -17.83
N ASP A 504 -7.54 -42.92 -18.25
CA ASP A 504 -6.37 -42.63 -17.42
C ASP A 504 -6.78 -41.70 -16.26
N PRO A 505 -6.36 -41.97 -15.01
CA PRO A 505 -6.69 -41.13 -13.85
C PRO A 505 -6.08 -39.73 -13.91
#